data_AF-A0A928NPG9-F1
#
_entry.id   AF-A0A928NPG9-F1
#
_cell.length_a   1.000
_cell.length_b   1.000
_cell.length_c   1.000
_cell.angle_alpha   90.00
_cell.angle_beta   90.00
_cell.angle_gamma   90.00
#
_symmetry.space_group_name_H-M   'P 1'
#
loop_
_entity.id
_entity.type
_entity.pdbx_description
1 polymer ?
#
loop_
_entity_poly.entity_id
_entity_poly.type
_entity_poly.pdbx_seq_one_letter_code
_entity_poly.pdbx_strand_id
1 'polypeptide(L)'
;MRIQGLPFYGANITYKLGVVVPGEKGIRRRLGVKIPMFKGPLVSVCLDGEHKGDIIYDPNFMVIDDVVPGSHSLELVCYGNRYNSFGPLHMQDDKCIWFGPMCWYTQGDKWTDGYVLKESGIIGKPEIVIY
;
A
#
# COMPACT_ATOMS: atom_id res chain seq x y z
N MET A 1 11.72 2.97 -12.91
CA MET A 1 10.90 2.48 -11.79
C MET A 1 11.43 3.04 -10.49
N ARG A 2 10.57 3.55 -9.60
CA ARG A 2 10.95 3.76 -8.19
C ARG A 2 10.91 2.38 -7.53
N ILE A 3 12.07 1.84 -7.20
CA ILE A 3 12.20 0.47 -6.66
C ILE A 3 12.33 0.59 -5.14
N GLN A 4 11.45 -0.10 -4.40
CA GLN A 4 11.46 -0.14 -2.92
C GLN A 4 12.40 -1.24 -2.35
N GLY A 5 13.09 -1.99 -3.21
CA GLY A 5 14.01 -3.06 -2.81
C GLY A 5 13.34 -4.39 -2.45
N LEU A 6 12.03 -4.51 -2.65
CA LEU A 6 11.23 -5.70 -2.28
C LEU A 6 10.51 -6.33 -3.48
N PRO A 7 11.21 -6.66 -4.59
CA PRO A 7 10.58 -7.05 -5.85
C PRO A 7 9.69 -8.30 -5.76
N PHE A 8 10.06 -9.31 -4.96
CA PHE A 8 9.33 -10.58 -4.82
C PHE A 8 8.56 -10.72 -3.50
N TYR A 9 8.52 -9.65 -2.69
CA TYR A 9 7.88 -9.70 -1.38
C TYR A 9 6.36 -9.76 -1.51
N GLY A 10 5.75 -10.85 -1.02
CA GLY A 10 4.31 -11.13 -1.17
C GLY A 10 3.47 -10.98 0.09
N ALA A 11 4.06 -10.46 1.17
CA ALA A 11 3.37 -10.22 2.43
C ALA A 11 3.07 -8.72 2.62
N ASN A 12 2.55 -8.35 3.79
CA ASN A 12 2.19 -6.96 4.10
C ASN A 12 3.44 -6.12 4.42
N ILE A 13 3.39 -4.84 4.03
CA ILE A 13 4.43 -3.85 4.31
C ILE A 13 3.84 -2.77 5.22
N THR A 14 4.46 -2.55 6.38
CA THR A 14 4.07 -1.49 7.30
C THR A 14 4.99 -0.29 7.14
N TYR A 15 4.43 0.84 6.74
CA TYR A 15 5.11 2.13 6.68
C TYR A 15 4.86 2.88 7.98
N LYS A 16 5.91 3.26 8.70
CA LYS A 16 5.81 3.97 9.98
C LYS A 16 6.17 5.44 9.79
N LEU A 17 5.29 6.33 10.22
CA LEU A 17 5.46 7.78 10.13
C LEU A 17 5.26 8.39 11.52
N GLY A 18 6.17 9.28 11.91
CA GLY A 18 5.96 10.15 13.08
C GLY A 18 5.07 11.33 12.68
N VAL A 19 4.03 11.61 13.45
CA VAL A 19 3.10 12.72 13.21
C VAL A 19 2.99 13.56 14.48
N VAL A 20 3.08 14.88 14.33
CA VAL A 20 2.86 15.82 15.44
C VAL A 20 1.53 16.53 15.21
N VAL A 21 0.59 16.30 16.11
CA VAL A 21 -0.73 16.93 16.11
C VAL A 21 -0.68 18.19 16.98
N PRO A 22 -0.82 19.40 16.40
CA PRO A 22 -0.79 20.65 17.15
C PRO A 22 -2.08 20.89 17.93
N GLY A 23 -1.96 21.59 19.06
CA GLY A 23 -3.10 22.00 19.86
C GLY A 23 -2.81 22.03 21.35
N GLU A 24 -3.78 22.51 22.12
CA GLU A 24 -3.72 22.55 23.57
C GLU A 24 -4.28 21.25 24.17
N LYS A 25 -3.72 20.84 25.32
CA LYS A 25 -4.21 19.65 26.04
C LYS A 25 -5.71 19.78 26.32
N GLY A 26 -6.48 18.76 25.94
CA GLY A 26 -7.92 18.70 26.12
C GLY A 26 -8.74 19.05 24.87
N ILE A 27 -8.16 19.71 23.86
CA ILE A 27 -8.82 19.98 22.58
C ILE A 27 -8.52 18.84 21.61
N ARG A 28 -9.54 18.04 21.30
CA ARG A 28 -9.43 16.95 20.32
C ARG A 28 -9.35 17.49 18.89
N ARG A 29 -8.59 16.79 18.06
CA ARG A 29 -8.37 17.09 16.63
C ARG A 29 -8.86 15.96 15.76
N ARG A 30 -8.97 16.22 14.46
CA ARG A 30 -9.21 15.18 13.47
C ARG A 30 -7.99 15.06 12.56
N LEU A 31 -7.61 13.83 12.25
CA LEU A 31 -6.48 13.52 11.40
C LEU A 31 -6.99 12.88 10.10
N GLY A 32 -6.92 13.63 9.00
CA GLY A 32 -7.16 13.13 7.66
C GLY A 32 -5.92 12.41 7.12
N VAL A 33 -6.09 11.18 6.65
CA VAL A 33 -5.03 10.36 6.05
C VAL A 33 -5.44 10.04 4.62
N LYS A 34 -4.66 10.51 3.64
CA LYS A 34 -4.85 10.23 2.22
C LYS A 34 -3.67 9.45 1.67
N ILE A 35 -3.95 8.41 0.89
CA ILE A 35 -2.95 7.64 0.17
C ILE A 35 -3.28 7.73 -1.32
N PRO A 36 -2.73 8.73 -2.04
CA PRO A 36 -3.14 9.01 -3.42
C PRO A 36 -3.03 7.81 -4.36
N MET A 37 -2.04 6.93 -4.11
CA MET A 37 -1.81 5.74 -4.92
C MET A 37 -1.12 4.64 -4.12
N PHE A 38 -1.72 3.46 -4.10
CA PHE A 38 -1.09 2.23 -3.62
C PHE A 38 -1.39 1.06 -4.57
N LYS A 39 -0.54 0.04 -4.54
CA LYS A 39 -0.61 -1.18 -5.33
C LYS A 39 -0.69 -2.37 -4.39
N GLY A 40 -1.88 -2.59 -3.89
CA GLY A 40 -2.22 -3.65 -2.96
C GLY A 40 -3.74 -3.76 -2.87
N PRO A 41 -4.28 -4.79 -2.20
CA PRO A 41 -5.73 -4.90 -2.03
C PRO A 41 -6.32 -3.76 -1.20
N LEU A 42 -5.60 -3.31 -0.16
CA LEU A 42 -5.99 -2.21 0.74
C LEU A 42 -4.80 -1.69 1.54
N VAL A 43 -5.03 -0.57 2.24
CA VAL A 43 -4.13 -0.08 3.30
C VAL A 43 -4.88 0.11 4.62
N SER A 44 -4.47 -0.59 5.68
CA SER A 44 -4.98 -0.33 7.03
C SER A 44 -4.22 0.82 7.67
N VAL A 45 -4.93 1.69 8.38
CA VAL A 45 -4.36 2.81 9.12
C VAL A 45 -4.43 2.52 10.61
N CYS A 46 -3.27 2.51 11.26
CA CYS A 46 -3.16 2.37 12.71
C CYS A 46 -2.56 3.65 13.31
N LEU A 47 -3.09 4.10 14.42
CA LEU A 47 -2.56 5.23 15.20
C LEU A 47 -2.16 4.71 16.58
N ASP A 48 -0.88 4.88 16.95
CA ASP A 48 -0.30 4.40 18.21
C ASP A 48 -0.53 2.89 18.46
N GLY A 49 -0.48 2.10 17.38
CA GLY A 49 -0.68 0.65 17.43
C GLY A 49 -2.15 0.20 17.41
N GLU A 50 -3.11 1.13 17.45
CA GLU A 50 -4.54 0.81 17.37
C GLU A 50 -5.06 0.96 15.94
N HIS A 51 -5.76 -0.05 15.43
CA HIS A 51 -6.41 0.02 14.11
C HIS A 51 -7.55 1.05 14.12
N LYS A 52 -7.54 1.96 13.14
CA LYS A 52 -8.55 3.02 13.00
C LYS A 52 -9.46 2.83 11.79
N GLY A 53 -9.07 1.99 10.83
CA GLY A 53 -9.85 1.71 9.63
C GLY A 53 -8.98 1.33 8.44
N ASP A 54 -9.64 1.06 7.31
CA ASP A 54 -9.02 0.62 6.08
C ASP A 54 -9.35 1.58 4.93
N ILE A 55 -8.35 1.88 4.12
CA ILE A 55 -8.47 2.60 2.86
C ILE A 55 -8.53 1.55 1.74
N ILE A 56 -9.72 1.37 1.16
CA ILE A 56 -10.02 0.35 0.13
C ILE A 56 -10.65 0.96 -1.12
N TYR A 57 -11.33 2.10 -0.98
CA TYR A 57 -12.07 2.75 -2.05
C TYR A 57 -11.57 4.17 -2.33
N ASP A 58 -11.79 4.63 -3.56
CA ASP A 58 -11.65 6.03 -3.94
C ASP A 58 -12.52 6.90 -3.00
N PRO A 59 -12.02 8.04 -2.49
CA PRO A 59 -10.83 8.80 -2.90
C PRO A 59 -9.53 8.45 -2.14
N ASN A 60 -9.40 7.21 -1.67
CA ASN A 60 -8.25 6.71 -0.90
C ASN A 60 -7.94 7.56 0.33
N PHE A 61 -8.98 7.93 1.07
CA PHE A 61 -8.92 8.87 2.19
C PHE A 61 -9.77 8.38 3.35
N MET A 62 -9.32 8.65 4.58
CA MET A 62 -10.11 8.48 5.77
C MET A 62 -9.79 9.56 6.81
N VAL A 63 -10.68 9.74 7.78
CA VAL A 63 -10.49 10.64 8.93
C VAL A 63 -10.47 9.80 10.20
N ILE A 64 -9.54 10.13 11.09
CA ILE A 64 -9.48 9.62 12.45
C ILE A 64 -9.94 10.75 13.36
N ASP A 65 -11.03 10.54 14.06
CA ASP A 65 -11.59 11.49 15.02
C ASP A 65 -10.91 11.38 16.39
N ASP A 66 -11.18 12.37 17.25
CA ASP A 66 -10.78 12.40 18.65
C ASP A 66 -9.29 12.22 18.96
N VAL A 67 -8.42 12.69 18.06
CA VAL A 67 -6.95 12.62 18.22
C VAL A 67 -6.48 13.69 19.21
N VAL A 68 -5.68 13.27 20.20
CA VAL A 68 -5.12 14.19 21.21
C VAL A 68 -3.95 14.97 20.59
N PRO A 69 -3.70 16.24 20.97
CA PRO A 69 -2.48 16.93 20.56
C PRO A 69 -1.23 16.27 21.13
N GLY A 70 -0.19 16.11 20.32
CA GLY A 70 1.04 15.42 20.73
C GLY A 70 1.77 14.72 19.58
N SER A 71 2.77 13.91 19.94
CA SER A 71 3.48 13.04 18.99
C SER A 71 2.79 11.68 18.91
N HIS A 72 2.55 11.21 17.70
CA HIS A 72 1.88 9.95 17.41
C HIS A 72 2.69 9.13 16.42
N SER A 73 2.55 7.81 16.50
CA SER A 73 3.03 6.86 15.50
C SER A 73 1.89 6.47 14.57
N LEU A 74 1.94 6.95 13.33
CA LEU A 74 1.02 6.54 12.27
C LEU A 74 1.63 5.36 11.52
N GLU A 75 0.93 4.23 11.47
CA GLU A 75 1.34 3.06 10.71
C GLU A 75 0.35 2.84 9.55
N LEU A 76 0.88 2.70 8.34
CA LEU A 76 0.12 2.37 7.15
C LEU A 76 0.50 0.95 6.72
N VAL A 77 -0.39 -0.02 6.95
CA VAL A 77 -0.18 -1.42 6.59
C VAL A 77 -0.72 -1.64 5.18
N CYS A 78 0.16 -1.60 4.18
CA CYS A 78 -0.20 -1.93 2.82
C CYS A 78 -0.24 -3.45 2.67
N TYR A 79 -1.40 -3.98 2.29
CA TYR A 79 -1.56 -5.42 2.11
C TYR A 79 -0.89 -5.86 0.82
N GLY A 80 -0.10 -6.92 0.92
CA GLY A 80 0.56 -7.52 -0.23
C GLY A 80 -0.40 -8.31 -1.10
N ASN A 81 0.06 -8.66 -2.29
CA ASN A 81 -0.52 -9.76 -3.06
C ASN A 81 0.59 -10.74 -3.43
N ARG A 82 0.18 -11.95 -3.82
CA ARG A 82 1.10 -13.06 -4.09
C ARG A 82 1.67 -13.07 -5.51
N TYR A 83 1.36 -12.07 -6.34
CA TYR A 83 1.69 -12.09 -7.76
C TYR A 83 3.20 -12.13 -7.97
N ASN A 84 3.96 -11.23 -7.34
CA ASN A 84 5.42 -11.23 -7.53
C ASN A 84 6.12 -12.40 -6.83
N SER A 85 5.45 -13.15 -5.97
CA SER A 85 6.04 -14.32 -5.30
C SER A 85 5.76 -15.63 -6.04
N PHE A 86 4.58 -15.76 -6.66
CA PHE A 86 4.10 -17.04 -7.21
C PHE A 86 3.42 -16.91 -8.58
N GLY A 87 3.35 -15.71 -9.16
CA GLY A 87 2.75 -15.47 -10.46
C GLY A 87 3.61 -15.95 -11.63
N PRO A 88 3.07 -15.88 -12.86
CA PRO A 88 3.79 -16.24 -14.08
C PRO A 88 4.79 -15.14 -14.46
N LEU A 89 5.90 -15.03 -13.73
CA LEU A 89 6.83 -13.89 -13.84
C LEU A 89 7.57 -13.82 -15.17
N HIS A 90 7.61 -14.89 -15.94
CA HIS A 90 8.26 -14.94 -17.26
C HIS A 90 7.29 -14.65 -18.41
N MET A 91 6.00 -14.46 -18.11
CA MET A 91 5.00 -14.15 -19.10
C MET A 91 5.05 -12.67 -19.47
N GLN A 92 5.46 -12.39 -20.70
CA GLN A 92 5.45 -11.06 -21.30
C GLN A 92 4.15 -10.84 -22.09
N ASP A 93 3.01 -10.92 -21.41
CA ASP A 93 1.68 -10.69 -21.99
C ASP A 93 0.84 -9.85 -21.02
N ASP A 94 0.84 -8.53 -21.22
CA ASP A 94 0.11 -7.57 -20.39
C ASP A 94 -1.40 -7.58 -20.63
N LYS A 95 -1.86 -8.19 -21.73
CA LYS A 95 -3.28 -8.38 -22.06
C LYS A 95 -3.89 -9.61 -21.39
N CYS A 96 -3.06 -10.48 -20.84
CA CYS A 96 -3.51 -11.69 -20.16
C CYS A 96 -4.15 -11.34 -18.81
N ILE A 97 -5.48 -11.31 -18.78
CA ILE A 97 -6.28 -11.03 -17.57
C ILE A 97 -6.63 -12.28 -16.76
N TRP A 98 -6.32 -13.47 -17.29
CA TRP A 98 -6.62 -14.76 -16.67
C TRP A 98 -5.34 -15.46 -16.23
N PHE A 99 -5.31 -16.01 -15.02
CA PHE A 99 -4.16 -16.71 -14.46
C PHE A 99 -4.47 -18.20 -14.36
N GLY A 100 -3.97 -18.98 -15.31
CA GLY A 100 -4.02 -20.44 -15.26
C GLY A 100 -2.81 -21.08 -15.92
N PRO A 101 -2.79 -22.42 -16.06
CA PRO A 101 -1.55 -23.15 -16.34
C PRO A 101 -0.77 -22.63 -17.53
N MET A 102 -1.45 -22.22 -18.60
CA MET A 102 -0.82 -21.68 -19.83
C MET A 102 0.08 -20.47 -19.59
N CYS A 103 -0.14 -19.69 -18.52
CA CYS A 103 0.70 -18.55 -18.19
C CYS A 103 2.13 -18.93 -17.79
N TRP A 104 2.38 -20.17 -17.35
CA TRP A 104 3.72 -20.67 -17.02
C TRP A 104 4.42 -21.38 -18.19
N TYR A 105 3.72 -21.57 -19.31
CA TYR A 105 4.22 -22.27 -20.49
C TYR A 105 4.28 -21.36 -21.72
N THR A 106 4.35 -20.03 -21.54
CA THR A 106 4.49 -19.11 -22.67
C THR A 106 5.83 -19.30 -23.38
N GLN A 107 5.87 -18.99 -24.66
CA GLN A 107 7.03 -19.15 -25.53
C GLN A 107 7.12 -17.99 -26.53
N GLY A 108 8.26 -17.89 -27.23
CA GLY A 108 8.50 -16.84 -28.24
C GLY A 108 8.32 -15.44 -27.63
N ASP A 109 7.61 -14.57 -28.35
CA ASP A 109 7.42 -13.16 -27.96
C ASP A 109 6.63 -12.96 -26.65
N LYS A 110 5.99 -14.02 -26.12
CA LYS A 110 5.26 -13.99 -24.83
C LYS A 110 6.09 -14.48 -23.65
N TRP A 111 7.35 -14.82 -23.87
CA TRP A 111 8.27 -15.34 -22.85
C TRP A 111 9.50 -14.44 -22.72
N THR A 112 10.04 -14.36 -21.51
CA THR A 112 11.32 -13.74 -21.24
C THR A 112 12.08 -14.48 -20.14
N ASP A 113 13.41 -14.60 -20.26
CA ASP A 113 14.27 -15.10 -19.18
C ASP A 113 14.28 -14.17 -17.96
N GLY A 114 13.91 -12.89 -18.15
CA GLY A 114 13.76 -11.92 -17.07
C GLY A 114 12.47 -12.10 -16.28
N TYR A 115 12.29 -11.25 -15.26
CA TYR A 115 11.06 -11.18 -14.47
C TYR A 115 10.23 -9.95 -14.82
N VAL A 116 8.99 -10.20 -15.22
CA VAL A 116 7.93 -9.21 -15.43
C VAL A 116 7.17 -9.03 -14.12
N LEU A 117 7.67 -8.14 -13.27
CA LEU A 117 7.10 -7.84 -11.96
C LEU A 117 5.97 -6.81 -12.05
N LYS A 118 5.01 -6.90 -11.12
CA LYS A 118 3.99 -5.85 -10.90
C LYS A 118 4.43 -4.90 -9.79
N GLU A 119 4.00 -3.65 -9.89
CA GLU A 119 4.17 -2.70 -8.78
C GLU A 119 3.43 -3.20 -7.53
N SER A 120 4.01 -2.94 -6.36
CA SER A 120 3.43 -3.27 -5.06
C SER A 120 3.76 -2.19 -4.03
N GLY A 121 2.91 -2.05 -3.01
CA GLY A 121 3.14 -1.12 -1.89
C GLY A 121 2.52 0.27 -2.08
N ILE A 122 2.87 1.21 -1.20
CA ILE A 122 2.44 2.62 -1.30
C ILE A 122 3.37 3.35 -2.26
N ILE A 123 2.84 3.80 -3.40
CA ILE A 123 3.61 4.42 -4.49
C ILE A 123 3.51 5.95 -4.42
N GLY A 124 2.32 6.45 -4.09
CA GLY A 124 2.04 7.86 -3.86
C GLY A 124 2.50 8.30 -2.47
N LYS A 125 3.00 9.53 -2.35
CA LYS A 125 3.34 10.12 -1.05
C LYS A 125 2.07 10.22 -0.20
N PRO A 126 2.00 9.61 1.01
CA PRO A 126 0.87 9.83 1.91
C PRO A 126 0.75 11.31 2.29
N GLU A 127 -0.48 11.80 2.33
CA GLU A 127 -0.81 13.16 2.75
C GLU A 127 -1.56 13.11 4.07
N ILE A 128 -1.12 13.92 5.02
CA ILE A 128 -1.68 13.99 6.37
C ILE A 128 -2.21 15.40 6.56
N VAL A 129 -3.48 15.52 6.89
CA VAL A 129 -4.17 16.80 7.11
C VAL A 129 -4.72 16.82 8.54
N ILE A 130 -4.58 17.94 9.23
CA ILE A 130 -5.07 18.09 10.61
C ILE A 130 -6.14 19.17 10.60
N TYR A 131 -7.29 18.87 11.23
CA TYR A 131 -8.41 19.78 11.44
C TYR A 131 -8.55 20.09 12.92
#